data_AF-A0A4R1QQL3-F1
#
_entry.id   AF-A0A4R1QQL3-F1
#
_cell.length_a   1.000
_cell.length_b   1.000
_cell.length_c   1.000
_cell.angle_alpha   90.00
_cell.angle_beta   90.00
_cell.angle_gamma   90.00
#
_symmetry.space_group_name_H-M   'P 1'
#
loop_
_entity.id
_entity.type
_entity.pdbx_description
1 polymer ?
#
loop_
_entity_poly.entity_id
_entity_poly.type
_entity_poly.pdbx_seq_one_letter_code
_entity_poly.pdbx_strand_id
1 'polypeptide(L)' 'MLLDFRSLNKAKVWIAMDRWFLCKDLFVWLISQGFDWVTKAKRNTILFRKTYDPALHRETYAKVNPKQLLREI' A
#
# COMPACT_ATOMS: atom_id res chain seq x y z
N MET A 1 5.14 8.73 18.45
CA MET A 1 4.47 7.46 18.82
C MET A 1 4.89 6.28 17.95
N LEU A 2 4.62 6.24 16.63
CA LEU A 2 5.03 5.09 15.78
C LEU A 2 6.56 4.95 15.62
N LEU A 3 7.28 6.07 15.52
CA LEU A 3 8.74 6.07 15.47
C LEU A 3 9.34 5.63 16.81
N ASP A 4 8.75 6.06 17.92
CA ASP A 4 9.18 5.65 19.27
C ASP A 4 8.93 4.16 19.50
N PHE A 5 7.81 3.61 19.01
CA PHE A 5 7.58 2.17 19.03
C PHE A 5 8.63 1.41 18.21
N ARG A 6 9.03 1.97 17.06
CA ARG A 6 10.04 1.36 16.20
C ARG A 6 11.45 1.43 16.77
N SER A 7 11.79 2.47 17.54
CA SER A 7 13.08 2.51 18.24
C SER A 7 13.19 1.40 19.29
N LEU A 8 12.05 0.96 19.84
CA LEU A 8 11.96 -0.13 20.81
C LEU A 8 11.80 -1.52 20.16
N ASN A 9 11.34 -1.59 18.90
CA ASN A 9 11.02 -2.85 18.24
C ASN A 9 11.64 -2.95 16.84
N LYS A 10 12.56 -3.91 16.67
CA LYS A 10 13.25 -4.18 15.40
C LYS A 10 12.51 -5.14 14.47
N ALA A 11 11.36 -5.69 14.90
CA ALA A 11 10.57 -6.59 14.06
C ALA A 11 9.88 -5.83 12.92
N LYS A 12 9.39 -6.59 11.94
CA LYS A 12 8.55 -6.06 10.87
C LYS A 12 7.22 -5.57 11.45
N VAL A 13 6.92 -4.29 11.32
CA VAL A 13 5.72 -3.66 11.90
C VAL A 13 4.66 -3.46 10.83
N TRP A 14 3.48 -4.03 11.06
CA TRP A 14 2.30 -3.87 10.20
C TRP A 14 1.32 -2.89 10.83
N ILE A 15 0.94 -1.88 10.05
CA ILE A 15 -0.06 -0.88 10.46
C ILE A 15 -1.41 -1.22 9.83
N ALA A 16 -2.33 -1.72 10.65
CA ALA A 16 -3.70 -1.97 10.24
C ALA A 16 -4.56 -0.73 10.44
N MET A 17 -5.15 -0.20 9.35
CA MET A 17 -5.93 1.04 9.38
C MET A 17 -7.33 0.83 8.82
N ASP A 18 -8.30 1.51 9.42
CA ASP A 18 -9.60 1.66 8.79
C ASP A 18 -9.52 2.65 7.61
N ARG A 19 -10.41 2.49 6.63
CA ARG A 19 -10.45 3.30 5.39
C ARG A 19 -10.55 4.80 5.69
N TRP A 20 -11.28 5.17 6.73
CA TRP A 20 -11.52 6.57 7.07
C TRP A 20 -10.25 7.34 7.37
N PHE A 21 -9.20 6.62 7.79
CA PHE A 21 -7.88 7.18 8.08
C PHE A 21 -6.91 7.07 6.91
N LEU A 22 -7.34 6.49 5.78
CA LEU A 22 -6.51 6.36 4.60
C LEU A 22 -6.44 7.71 3.87
N CYS A 23 -5.45 8.53 4.23
CA CYS A 23 -5.07 9.71 3.45
C CYS A 23 -3.71 9.50 2.77
N LYS A 24 -3.50 10.20 1.65
CA LYS A 24 -2.29 10.07 0.82
C LYS A 24 -1.02 10.39 1.60
N ASP A 25 -1.06 11.42 2.46
CA ASP A 25 0.14 11.89 3.16
C ASP A 25 0.59 10.90 4.24
N LEU A 26 -0.35 10.37 5.04
CA LEU A 26 -0.05 9.30 5.98
C LEU A 26 0.49 8.06 5.27
N PHE A 27 -0.07 7.74 4.11
CA PHE A 27 0.34 6.59 3.32
C PHE A 27 1.80 6.70 2.82
N VAL A 28 2.12 7.83 2.19
CA VAL A 28 3.47 8.13 1.72
C VAL A 28 4.46 8.17 2.89
N TRP A 29 4.05 8.72 4.02
CA TRP A 29 4.87 8.74 5.23
C TRP A 29 5.15 7.33 5.77
N LEU A 30 4.14 6.47 5.89
CA LEU A 30 4.33 5.08 6.36
C LEU A 30 5.32 4.31 5.48
N ILE A 31 5.23 4.46 4.16
CA ILE A 31 6.17 3.84 3.22
C ILE A 31 7.57 4.41 3.37
N SER A 32 7.74 5.73 3.49
CA SER A 32 9.06 6.35 3.62
C SER A 32 9.77 5.95 4.92
N GLN A 33 8.99 5.64 5.96
CA GLN A 33 9.50 5.10 7.22
C GLN A 33 9.66 3.57 7.21
N GLY A 34 9.33 2.90 6.10
CA GLY A 34 9.46 1.45 5.94
C GLY A 34 8.49 0.64 6.81
N PHE A 35 7.29 1.16 7.06
CA PHE A 35 6.20 0.39 7.69
C PHE A 35 5.44 -0.39 6.61
N ASP A 36 5.11 -1.65 6.92
CA ASP A 36 4.10 -2.38 6.18
C ASP A 36 2.72 -1.94 6.68
N TRP A 37 1.71 -2.10 5.83
CA TRP A 37 0.39 -1.59 6.14
C TRP A 37 -0.68 -2.44 5.47
N VAL A 38 -1.86 -2.44 6.07
CA VAL A 38 -3.06 -3.06 5.51
C VAL A 38 -4.26 -2.17 5.81
N THR A 39 -5.18 -2.09 4.86
CA THR A 39 -6.44 -1.36 5.04
C THR A 39 -7.62 -2.18 4.55
N LYS A 40 -8.80 -1.94 5.12
CA LYS A 40 -10.04 -2.57 4.66
C LYS A 40 -10.41 -2.05 3.27
N ALA A 41 -10.40 -2.89 2.24
CA ALA A 41 -10.99 -2.57 0.94
C ALA A 41 -12.53 -2.74 0.95
N LYS A 42 -13.30 -1.88 0.27
CA LYS A 42 -14.73 -2.14 0.01
C LYS A 42 -14.78 -3.13 -1.15
N ARG A 43 -15.88 -3.88 -1.24
CA ARG A 43 -16.13 -4.80 -2.36
C ARG A 43 -16.02 -4.11 -3.74
N ASN A 44 -16.31 -2.82 -3.83
CA ASN A 44 -16.23 -2.01 -5.05
C ASN A 44 -14.92 -1.20 -5.17
N THR A 45 -13.92 -1.41 -4.31
CA THR A 45 -12.63 -0.74 -4.45
C THR A 45 -11.92 -1.27 -5.69
N ILE A 46 -11.63 -0.38 -6.64
CA ILE A 46 -10.84 -0.69 -7.83
C ILE A 46 -9.37 -0.68 -7.41
N LEU A 47 -8.66 -1.78 -7.68
CA LEU A 47 -7.22 -1.86 -7.45
C LEU A 47 -6.48 -1.42 -8.70
N PHE A 48 -5.32 -0.81 -8.49
CA PHE A 48 -4.40 -0.42 -9.55
C PHE A 48 -3.02 -0.98 -9.26
N ARG A 49 -2.36 -1.49 -10.30
CA ARG A 49 -0.97 -1.93 -10.25
C ARG A 49 -0.12 -0.95 -11.05
N LYS A 50 1.04 -0.59 -10.49
CA LYS A 50 2.04 0.19 -11.19
C LYS A 50 2.69 -0.69 -12.26
N THR A 51 2.71 -0.23 -13.50
CA THR A 51 3.29 -0.91 -14.66
C THR A 51 4.17 0.05 -15.43
N TYR A 52 5.21 -0.45 -16.11
CA TYR A 52 5.99 0.35 -17.05
C TYR A 52 5.37 0.22 -18.44
N ASP A 53 5.06 1.34 -19.09
CA ASP A 53 4.60 1.38 -20.47
C ASP A 53 5.81 1.64 -21.40
N PRO A 54 6.26 0.66 -22.19
CA PRO A 54 7.41 0.81 -23.08
C PRO A 54 7.15 1.80 -24.21
N ALA A 55 5.90 1.97 -24.67
CA ALA A 55 5.59 2.89 -25.75
C ALA A 55 5.65 4.34 -25.27
N LEU A 56 5.13 4.59 -24.07
CA LEU A 56 5.09 5.93 -23.46
C LEU A 56 6.35 6.26 -22.62
N HIS A 57 7.28 5.31 -22.49
CA HIS A 57 8.51 5.42 -21.70
C HIS A 57 8.27 5.93 -20.26
N ARG A 58 7.14 5.58 -19.66
CA ARG A 58 6.74 6.07 -18.34
C ARG A 58 6.00 5.03 -17.52
N GLU A 59 5.96 5.27 -16.22
CA GLU A 59 5.16 4.48 -15.30
C GLU A 59 3.68 4.85 -15.44
N THR A 60 2.83 3.83 -15.51
CA THR A 60 1.38 3.94 -15.61
C THR A 60 0.71 3.08 -14.54
N TYR A 61 -0.58 3.31 -14.34
CA TYR A 61 -1.39 2.53 -13.40
C TYR A 61 -2.49 1.80 -14.16
N ALA A 62 -2.41 0.47 -14.21
CA ALA A 62 -3.42 -0.39 -14.82
C ALA A 62 -4.40 -0.90 -13.76
N LYS A 63 -5.70 -0.94 -14.07
CA LYS A 63 -6.71 -1.56 -13.20
C LYS A 63 -6.44 -3.07 -13.09
N VAL A 64 -6.55 -3.63 -11.89
CA VAL A 64 -6.32 -5.05 -11.65
C VAL A 64 -7.47 -5.68 -10.85
N ASN A 65 -7.80 -6.92 -11.19
CA ASN A 65 -8.77 -7.70 -10.43
C ASN A 65 -8.12 -8.29 -9.17
N PRO A 66 -8.71 -8.10 -7.96
CA PRO A 66 -8.19 -8.70 -6.72
C PRO A 66 -7.97 -10.21 -6.81
N LYS A 67 -8.82 -10.95 -7.54
CA LYS A 67 -8.69 -12.41 -7.71
C LYS A 67 -7.46 -12.81 -8.52
N GLN A 68 -7.00 -11.95 -9.43
CA GLN A 68 -5.77 -12.19 -10.20
C GLN A 68 -4.55 -12.00 -9.31
N LEU A 69 -4.52 -10.92 -8.51
CA LEU A 69 -3.43 -10.66 -7.57
C LEU A 69 -3.24 -11.80 -6.55
N LEU A 70 -4.33 -12.33 -6.00
CA LEU A 70 -4.25 -13.44 -5.03
C LEU A 70 -3.73 -14.76 -5.63
N ARG A 71 -3.71 -14.91 -6.96
CA ARG A 71 -3.16 -16.10 -7.63
C ARG A 71 -1.68 -15.97 -7.96
N GLU A 72 -1.13 -14.76 -7.90
CA GLU A 72 0.29 -14.48 -8.17
C GLU A 72 1.18 -14.68 -6.92
N ILE A 73 0.57 -14.98 -5.76
CA ILE A 73 1.24 -15.17 -4.45
C ILE A 73 1.29 -16.65 -4.12
#